data_AF-A0A8J5GBZ9-F1
#
_entry.id   AF-A0A8J5GBZ9-F1
#
_cell.length_a   1.000
_cell.length_b   1.000
_cell.length_c   1.000
_cell.angle_alpha   90.00
_cell.angle_beta   90.00
_cell.angle_gamma   90.00
#
_symmetry.space_group_name_H-M   'P 1'
#
loop_
_entity.id
_entity.type
_entity.pdbx_description
1 polymer ?
#
loop_
_entity_poly.entity_id
_entity_poly.type
_entity_poly.pdbx_seq_one_letter_code
_entity_poly.pdbx_strand_id
1 'polypeptide(L)'
;MFTLDFLNQVAINLERDSIYHLAEKKIPSIHGSTVGFKLEHFIFDAFAYAPSMALFEILREEEFAPVKNANGASYDTPDSAKLMLLRLHSRWVVAAGGFLTHSVPLYLTGVEISPLCSYAGENLEAICRGRTFHAPCEITY
;
A
#
# COMPACT_ATOMS: atom_id res chain seq x y z
N MET A 1 3.49 1.67 -14.40
CA MET A 1 2.42 1.30 -15.36
C MET A 1 3.09 0.72 -16.60
N PHE A 2 2.52 -0.32 -17.20
CA PHE A 2 3.08 -1.00 -18.37
C PHE A 2 2.06 -1.04 -19.50
N THR A 3 2.50 -0.84 -20.74
CA THR A 3 1.64 -1.07 -21.91
C THR A 3 1.56 -2.57 -22.20
N LEU A 4 0.48 -3.01 -22.85
CA LEU A 4 0.33 -4.42 -23.22
C LEU A 4 1.43 -4.88 -24.19
N ASP A 5 1.77 -4.06 -25.18
CA ASP A 5 2.82 -4.37 -26.15
C ASP A 5 4.18 -4.55 -25.48
N PHE A 6 4.50 -3.70 -24.50
CA PHE A 6 5.72 -3.84 -23.71
C PHE A 6 5.73 -5.15 -22.91
N LEU A 7 4.63 -5.53 -22.28
CA LEU A 7 4.54 -6.79 -21.55
C LEU A 7 4.72 -8.01 -22.47
N ASN A 8 4.14 -7.97 -23.68
CA ASN A 8 4.33 -9.03 -24.68
C ASN A 8 5.81 -9.15 -25.09
N GLN A 9 6.50 -8.03 -25.31
CA GLN A 9 7.93 -8.01 -25.62
C GLN A 9 8.76 -8.57 -24.46
N VAL A 10 8.47 -8.14 -23.24
CA VAL A 10 9.18 -8.55 -22.02
C VAL A 10 9.03 -10.05 -21.77
N ALA A 11 7.82 -10.60 -21.95
CA ALA A 11 7.58 -12.04 -21.78
C ALA A 11 8.43 -12.89 -22.74
N ILE A 12 8.59 -12.45 -23.98
CA ILE A 12 9.42 -13.14 -25.00
C ILE A 12 10.92 -13.04 -24.68
N ASN A 13 11.37 -11.90 -24.17
CA ASN A 13 12.81 -11.62 -23.98
C ASN A 13 13.34 -12.08 -22.61
N LEU A 14 12.54 -12.01 -21.55
CA LEU A 14 12.95 -12.44 -20.21
C LEU A 14 13.33 -13.93 -20.16
N GLU A 15 12.63 -14.80 -20.89
CA GLU A 15 13.00 -16.23 -20.91
C GLU A 15 14.40 -16.48 -21.48
N ARG A 16 14.92 -15.55 -22.30
CA ARG A 16 16.22 -15.72 -22.96
C ARG A 16 17.39 -15.22 -22.10
N ASP A 17 17.23 -14.04 -21.50
CA ASP A 17 18.35 -13.31 -20.89
C ASP A 17 18.13 -12.93 -19.41
N SER A 18 17.11 -13.48 -18.74
CA SER A 18 16.83 -13.13 -17.34
C SER A 18 17.91 -13.61 -16.36
N ILE A 19 18.16 -12.79 -15.35
CA ILE A 19 19.11 -13.05 -14.26
C ILE A 19 18.33 -13.42 -13.01
N TYR A 20 18.73 -14.51 -12.36
CA TYR A 20 18.21 -14.87 -11.05
C TYR A 20 18.92 -14.09 -9.95
N HIS A 21 18.13 -13.46 -9.09
CA HIS A 21 18.60 -12.94 -7.80
C HIS A 21 18.71 -14.10 -6.82
N LEU A 22 19.86 -14.23 -6.17
CA LEU A 22 20.14 -15.32 -5.23
C LEU A 22 19.91 -14.87 -3.80
N ALA A 23 19.10 -15.63 -3.06
CA ALA A 23 18.96 -15.47 -1.62
C ALA A 23 19.37 -16.77 -0.91
N GLU A 24 20.44 -16.71 -0.13
CA GLU A 24 20.80 -17.81 0.76
C GLU A 24 19.75 -17.95 1.86
N LYS A 25 19.23 -19.16 2.06
CA LYS A 25 18.20 -19.48 3.04
C LYS A 25 18.53 -20.77 3.77
N LYS A 26 18.07 -20.81 5.01
CA LYS A 26 17.95 -22.04 5.78
C LYS A 26 16.64 -22.73 5.40
N ILE A 27 16.74 -23.84 4.68
CA ILE A 27 15.62 -24.55 4.06
C ILE A 27 15.28 -25.80 4.90
N PRO A 28 14.04 -25.96 5.40
CA PRO A 28 13.60 -27.20 6.03
C PRO A 28 13.52 -28.36 5.03
N SER A 29 13.97 -29.55 5.42
CA SER A 29 13.90 -30.78 4.62
C SER A 29 13.55 -31.99 5.50
N ILE A 30 13.28 -33.15 4.88
CA ILE A 30 13.00 -34.40 5.61
C ILE A 30 14.17 -34.90 6.47
N HIS A 31 15.40 -34.44 6.20
CA HIS A 31 16.61 -34.80 6.95
C HIS A 31 17.04 -33.71 7.94
N GLY A 32 16.16 -32.76 8.25
CA GLY A 32 16.49 -31.56 9.01
C GLY A 32 16.71 -30.34 8.11
N SER A 33 17.35 -29.31 8.63
CA SER A 33 17.50 -28.05 7.91
C SER A 33 18.86 -27.94 7.23
N THR A 34 18.87 -27.50 5.97
CA THR A 34 20.08 -27.31 5.16
C THR A 34 20.19 -25.87 4.66
N VAL A 35 21.41 -25.44 4.32
CA VAL A 35 21.63 -24.17 3.62
C VAL A 35 21.43 -24.39 2.13
N GLY A 36 20.70 -23.50 1.48
CA GLY A 36 20.50 -23.51 0.03
C GLY A 36 20.18 -22.13 -0.52
N PHE A 37 20.16 -22.01 -1.84
CA PHE A 37 19.83 -20.77 -2.52
C PHE A 37 18.41 -20.82 -3.06
N LYS A 38 17.63 -19.77 -2.77
CA LYS A 38 16.39 -19.47 -3.48
C LYS A 38 16.72 -18.53 -4.63
N LEU A 39 16.24 -18.89 -5.82
CA LEU A 39 16.38 -18.10 -7.03
C LEU A 39 15.07 -17.35 -7.28
N GLU A 40 15.14 -16.03 -7.42
CA GLU A 40 13.97 -15.17 -7.62
C GLU A 40 14.19 -14.23 -8.81
N HIS A 41 13.12 -13.96 -9.56
CA HIS A 41 13.07 -12.83 -10.50
C HIS A 41 12.34 -11.67 -9.84
N PHE A 42 12.75 -10.45 -10.13
CA PHE A 42 12.04 -9.26 -9.68
C PHE A 42 11.25 -8.64 -10.83
N ILE A 43 10.02 -8.20 -10.54
CA ILE A 43 9.13 -7.60 -11.55
C ILE A 43 9.74 -6.35 -12.22
N PHE A 44 10.67 -5.67 -11.54
CA PHE A 44 11.35 -4.48 -12.03
C PHE A 44 12.59 -4.79 -12.87
N ASP A 45 13.03 -6.04 -12.99
CA ASP A 45 14.06 -6.43 -13.98
C ASP A 45 13.57 -6.17 -15.42
N ALA A 46 12.24 -6.10 -15.61
CA ALA A 46 11.61 -5.69 -16.86
C ALA A 46 12.02 -4.28 -17.32
N PHE A 47 12.42 -3.39 -16.41
CA PHE A 47 12.73 -1.99 -16.71
C PHE A 47 13.88 -1.83 -17.71
N ALA A 48 14.84 -2.75 -17.74
CA ALA A 48 15.95 -2.72 -18.69
C ALA A 48 15.50 -2.85 -20.16
N TYR A 49 14.32 -3.41 -20.39
CA TYR A 49 13.75 -3.60 -21.73
C TYR A 49 12.84 -2.44 -22.17
N ALA A 50 12.57 -1.48 -21.28
CA ALA A 50 11.64 -0.40 -21.56
C ALA A 50 12.27 0.59 -22.57
N PRO A 51 11.60 0.90 -23.70
CA PRO A 51 12.11 1.86 -24.67
C PRO A 51 12.11 3.30 -24.12
N SER A 52 11.27 3.56 -23.13
CA SER A 52 11.17 4.84 -22.41
C SER A 52 10.64 4.60 -21.00
N MET A 53 11.05 5.42 -20.05
CA MET A 53 10.62 5.33 -18.66
C MET A 53 10.29 6.72 -18.12
N ALA A 54 9.24 6.78 -17.29
CA ALA A 54 8.92 7.94 -16.47
C ALA A 54 8.82 7.53 -15.01
N LEU A 55 9.19 8.44 -14.10
CA LEU A 55 9.03 8.31 -12.66
C LEU A 55 7.93 9.26 -12.21
N PHE A 56 7.05 8.80 -11.33
CA PHE A 56 6.00 9.60 -10.72
C PHE A 56 6.12 9.51 -9.22
N GLU A 57 6.51 10.63 -8.60
CA GLU A 57 6.65 10.74 -7.15
C GLU A 57 5.29 11.06 -6.51
N ILE A 58 5.02 10.44 -5.35
CA ILE A 58 3.77 10.60 -4.60
C ILE A 58 4.07 10.88 -3.13
N LEU A 59 3.03 11.33 -2.40
CA LEU A 59 3.07 11.43 -0.94
C LEU A 59 2.80 10.06 -0.31
N ARG A 60 3.76 9.56 0.48
CA ARG A 60 3.68 8.22 1.09
C ARG A 60 2.40 8.03 1.91
N GLU A 61 2.03 9.04 2.68
CA GLU A 61 0.87 9.04 3.57
C GLU A 61 -0.49 9.04 2.83
N GLU A 62 -0.48 9.20 1.51
CA GLU A 62 -1.68 9.11 0.66
C GLU A 62 -1.75 7.79 -0.09
N GLU A 63 -0.62 7.20 -0.47
CA GLU A 63 -0.58 6.10 -1.45
C GLU A 63 0.11 4.81 -0.95
N PHE A 64 0.85 4.84 0.17
CA PHE A 64 1.72 3.72 0.54
C PHE A 64 1.82 3.41 2.04
N ALA A 65 1.11 2.35 2.46
CA ALA A 65 1.15 1.79 3.81
C ALA A 65 1.29 0.25 3.77
N PRO A 66 2.51 -0.29 3.55
CA PRO A 66 2.70 -1.72 3.35
C PRO A 66 2.54 -2.52 4.66
N VAL A 67 2.06 -3.76 4.53
CA VAL A 67 2.02 -4.74 5.63
C VAL A 67 3.03 -5.84 5.34
N LYS A 68 4.12 -5.84 6.11
CA LYS A 68 5.27 -6.76 5.97
C LYS A 68 5.58 -7.52 7.25
N ASN A 69 5.28 -6.93 8.41
CA ASN A 69 5.64 -7.44 9.72
C ASN A 69 4.39 -7.71 10.57
N ALA A 70 4.51 -8.60 11.56
CA ALA A 70 3.45 -8.81 12.54
C ALA A 70 3.34 -7.62 13.52
N ASN A 71 2.18 -7.45 14.16
CA ASN A 71 2.01 -6.49 15.24
C ASN A 71 3.02 -6.78 16.38
N GLY A 72 3.57 -5.72 16.96
CA GLY A 72 4.69 -5.78 17.91
C GLY A 72 6.06 -5.47 17.27
N ALA A 73 6.17 -5.52 15.94
CA ALA A 73 7.31 -4.92 15.23
C ALA A 73 7.21 -3.38 15.18
N SER A 74 8.30 -2.71 14.84
CA SER A 74 8.41 -1.24 14.88
C SER A 74 7.79 -0.52 13.66
N TYR A 75 7.59 -1.19 12.53
CA TYR A 75 7.04 -0.59 11.30
C TYR A 75 6.42 -1.64 10.36
N ASP A 76 5.67 -1.17 9.36
CA ASP A 76 5.01 -1.97 8.32
C ASP A 76 4.18 -3.14 8.88
N THR A 77 3.44 -2.87 9.96
CA THR A 77 2.53 -3.81 10.63
C THR A 77 1.07 -3.54 10.25
N PRO A 78 0.16 -4.51 10.47
CA PRO A 78 -1.28 -4.27 10.34
C PRO A 78 -1.77 -3.01 11.07
N ASP A 79 -1.33 -2.80 12.31
CA ASP A 79 -1.73 -1.63 13.10
C ASP A 79 -1.22 -0.32 12.49
N SER A 80 0.03 -0.31 12.01
CA SER A 80 0.60 0.88 11.36
C SER A 80 -0.13 1.23 10.06
N ALA A 81 -0.49 0.23 9.25
CA ALA A 81 -1.19 0.45 7.99
C ALA A 81 -2.62 0.94 8.23
N LYS A 82 -3.35 0.30 9.16
CA LYS A 82 -4.68 0.75 9.58
C LYS A 82 -4.66 2.21 10.02
N LEU A 83 -3.70 2.58 10.86
CA LEU A 83 -3.60 3.93 11.39
C LEU A 83 -3.26 4.96 10.31
N MET A 84 -2.43 4.62 9.33
CA MET A 84 -2.17 5.50 8.18
C MET A 84 -3.44 5.76 7.36
N LEU A 85 -4.24 4.72 7.10
CA LEU A 85 -5.51 4.85 6.39
C LEU A 85 -6.52 5.72 7.16
N LEU A 86 -6.70 5.47 8.45
CA LEU A 86 -7.61 6.25 9.30
C LEU A 86 -7.20 7.73 9.35
N ARG A 87 -5.90 8.04 9.34
CA ARG A 87 -5.41 9.41 9.29
C ARG A 87 -5.65 10.08 7.94
N LEU A 88 -5.44 9.36 6.83
CA LEU A 88 -5.78 9.84 5.49
C LEU A 88 -7.25 10.26 5.42
N HIS A 89 -8.15 9.36 5.80
CA HIS A 89 -9.59 9.60 5.79
C HIS A 89 -10.01 10.72 6.76
N SER A 90 -9.36 10.83 7.92
CA SER A 90 -9.58 11.94 8.84
C SER A 90 -9.24 13.29 8.20
N ARG A 91 -8.15 13.36 7.41
CA ARG A 91 -7.82 14.57 6.64
C ARG A 91 -8.86 14.87 5.57
N TRP A 92 -9.39 13.85 4.89
CA TRP A 92 -10.47 14.03 3.91
C TRP A 92 -11.75 14.60 4.52
N VAL A 93 -12.17 14.12 5.70
CA VAL A 93 -13.34 14.69 6.41
C VAL A 93 -13.13 16.18 6.70
N VAL A 94 -11.96 16.56 7.21
CA VAL A 94 -11.64 17.96 7.52
C VAL A 94 -11.59 18.80 6.25
N ALA A 95 -10.95 18.30 5.18
CA ALA A 95 -10.89 18.98 3.89
C ALA A 95 -12.28 19.21 3.27
N ALA A 96 -13.21 18.27 3.47
CA ALA A 96 -14.60 18.38 3.04
C ALA A 96 -15.48 19.30 3.93
N GLY A 97 -14.89 19.95 4.93
CA GLY A 97 -15.57 20.87 5.85
C GLY A 97 -16.30 20.20 7.01
N GLY A 98 -15.96 18.95 7.33
CA GLY A 98 -16.39 18.27 8.54
C GLY A 98 -15.48 18.52 9.74
N PHE A 99 -15.98 18.22 10.93
CA PHE A 99 -15.24 18.35 12.19
C PHE A 99 -15.05 16.98 12.83
N LEU A 100 -13.90 16.78 13.48
CA LEU A 100 -13.60 15.54 14.19
C LEU A 100 -13.57 15.78 15.70
N THR A 101 -14.21 14.89 16.44
CA THR A 101 -14.09 14.76 17.90
C THR A 101 -13.64 13.35 18.23
N HIS A 102 -12.98 13.16 19.36
CA HIS A 102 -12.41 11.86 19.72
C HIS A 102 -12.27 11.73 21.23
N SER A 103 -12.51 10.53 21.75
CA SER A 103 -12.30 10.21 23.18
C SER A 103 -10.90 9.69 23.48
N VAL A 104 -10.14 9.33 22.44
CA VAL A 104 -8.73 8.90 22.50
C VAL A 104 -7.92 9.70 21.50
N PRO A 105 -6.58 9.82 21.64
CA PRO A 105 -5.79 10.62 20.70
C PRO A 105 -5.95 10.17 19.25
N LEU A 106 -6.06 11.12 18.30
CA LEU A 106 -6.16 10.83 16.85
C LEU A 106 -4.98 10.05 16.29
N TYR A 107 -3.83 10.01 16.99
CA TYR A 107 -2.73 9.15 16.60
C TYR A 107 -3.00 7.66 16.90
N LEU A 108 -4.14 7.29 17.51
CA LEU A 108 -4.59 5.92 17.82
C LEU A 108 -6.00 5.60 17.26
N THR A 109 -6.66 6.54 16.59
CA THR A 109 -8.03 6.40 16.09
C THR A 109 -8.24 7.25 14.83
N GLY A 110 -9.42 7.19 14.22
CA GLY A 110 -9.78 8.09 13.13
C GLY A 110 -11.13 7.72 12.53
N VAL A 111 -11.35 8.19 11.31
CA VAL A 111 -12.53 7.87 10.51
C VAL A 111 -12.12 6.89 9.43
N GLU A 112 -12.96 5.89 9.16
CA GLU A 112 -12.84 5.06 7.96
C GLU A 112 -13.90 5.50 6.95
N ILE A 113 -13.50 5.66 5.69
CA ILE A 113 -14.39 6.03 4.59
C ILE A 113 -14.37 4.86 3.62
N SER A 114 -15.55 4.33 3.31
CA SER A 114 -15.67 3.29 2.30
C SER A 114 -15.18 3.80 0.94
N PRO A 115 -14.39 3.01 0.18
CA PRO A 115 -14.03 3.36 -1.19
C PRO A 115 -15.23 3.57 -2.13
N LEU A 116 -16.42 3.10 -1.77
CA LEU A 116 -17.66 3.37 -2.52
C LEU A 116 -18.20 4.79 -2.29
N CYS A 117 -17.83 5.43 -1.19
CA CYS A 117 -18.18 6.83 -0.90
C CYS A 117 -17.21 7.81 -1.55
N SER A 118 -15.91 7.49 -1.50
CA SER A 118 -14.84 8.34 -2.00
C SER A 118 -13.60 7.51 -2.30
N TYR A 119 -12.99 7.72 -3.47
CA TYR A 119 -11.77 7.03 -3.88
C TYR A 119 -10.50 7.72 -3.35
N ALA A 120 -10.44 9.04 -3.46
CA ALA A 120 -9.26 9.85 -3.13
C ALA A 120 -9.63 11.12 -2.32
N GLY A 121 -10.78 11.12 -1.65
CA GLY A 121 -11.27 12.24 -0.82
C GLY A 121 -12.29 13.14 -1.51
N GLU A 122 -12.65 12.88 -2.76
CA GLU A 122 -13.70 13.59 -3.50
C GLU A 122 -15.12 13.24 -3.03
N ASN A 123 -16.10 14.10 -3.36
CA ASN A 123 -17.54 13.89 -3.13
C ASN A 123 -17.98 13.77 -1.67
N LEU A 124 -17.16 14.21 -0.72
CA LEU A 124 -17.44 14.11 0.71
C LEU A 124 -18.20 15.33 1.26
N GLU A 125 -18.27 16.45 0.56
CA GLU A 125 -18.86 17.70 1.10
C GLU A 125 -20.34 17.53 1.45
N ALA A 126 -21.11 16.81 0.65
CA ALA A 126 -22.52 16.53 0.94
C ALA A 126 -22.70 15.71 2.23
N ILE A 127 -21.71 14.90 2.59
CA ILE A 127 -21.73 14.03 3.76
C ILE A 127 -21.11 14.74 4.97
N CYS A 128 -20.05 15.53 4.79
CA CYS A 128 -19.20 16.01 5.86
C CYS A 128 -19.45 17.48 6.23
N ARG A 129 -19.83 18.34 5.29
CA ARG A 129 -19.84 19.80 5.50
C ARG A 129 -20.73 20.20 6.68
N GLY A 130 -20.13 20.87 7.66
CA GLY A 130 -20.83 21.36 8.84
C GLY A 130 -21.23 20.28 9.85
N ARG A 131 -20.82 19.02 9.63
CA ARG A 131 -21.12 17.89 10.52
C ARG A 131 -19.92 17.53 11.38
N THR A 132 -20.20 17.02 12.58
CA THR A 132 -19.18 16.54 13.51
C THR A 132 -19.22 15.02 13.58
N PHE A 133 -18.05 14.39 13.45
CA PHE A 133 -17.87 12.95 13.53
C PHE A 133 -17.09 12.60 14.79
N HIS A 134 -17.58 11.62 15.57
CA HIS A 134 -16.89 11.14 16.77
C HIS A 134 -16.10 9.87 16.45
N ALA A 135 -14.77 9.95 16.48
CA ALA A 135 -13.88 8.82 16.19
C ALA A 135 -13.78 7.86 17.40
N PRO A 136 -13.70 6.53 17.17
CA PRO A 136 -13.70 5.87 15.86
C PRO A 136 -15.10 5.82 15.24
N CYS A 137 -15.21 6.12 13.95
CA CYS A 137 -16.45 5.95 13.19
C CYS A 137 -16.16 5.62 11.72
N GLU A 138 -17.22 5.25 11.02
CA GLU A 138 -17.18 4.86 9.61
C GLU A 138 -18.18 5.70 8.79
N ILE A 139 -17.82 6.01 7.56
CA ILE A 139 -18.70 6.62 6.55
C ILE A 139 -18.88 5.58 5.43
N THR A 140 -20.10 5.05 5.33
CA THR A 140 -20.49 4.05 4.32
C THR A 140 -21.70 4.54 3.52
N TYR A 141 -21.98 3.86 2.40
CA TYR A 141 -23.20 4.05 1.60
C TYR A 141 -24.41 3.39 2.26
#